data_AF-A0A1H6QRW5-F1
#
_entry.id   AF-A0A1H6QRW5-F1
#
_cell.length_a   1.000
_cell.length_b   1.000
_cell.length_c   1.000
_cell.angle_alpha   90.00
_cell.angle_beta   90.00
_cell.angle_gamma   90.00
#
_symmetry.space_group_name_H-M   'P 1'
#
loop_
_entity.id
_entity.type
_entity.pdbx_description
1 polymer ?
#
loop_
_entity_poly.entity_id
_entity_poly.type
_entity_poly.pdbx_seq_one_letter_code
_entity_poly.pdbx_strand_id
1 'polypeptide(L)'
;MSEFQSIEERLDNWGFTVRSPKFQSGVCAQWAHMYVAMRDAAAETPSNVTPVEKDGWLIEAAWSAMPDHVSKWVLKYTYVLRMSPEQVQTRMRKTHRAVLRGRRFEIVLAEAHAAISKRIAALSAQQIIKNIRTDGCKPEPFVL
;
A
#
# COMPACT_ATOMS: atom_id res chain seq x y z
N MET A 1 -17.19 -7.99 4.30
CA MET A 1 -15.89 -7.32 4.56
C MET A 1 -14.89 -8.43 4.82
N SER A 2 -13.83 -8.60 4.02
CA SER A 2 -12.79 -9.57 4.41
C SER A 2 -11.90 -8.87 5.43
N GLU A 3 -12.07 -9.17 6.70
CA GLU A 3 -11.17 -8.72 7.74
C GLU A 3 -9.87 -9.51 7.62
N PHE A 4 -8.84 -8.89 7.07
CA PHE A 4 -7.50 -9.43 7.15
C PHE A 4 -7.05 -9.41 8.62
N GLN A 5 -6.55 -10.54 9.11
CA GLN A 5 -6.19 -10.73 10.51
C GLN A 5 -4.77 -10.25 10.80
N SER A 6 -3.93 -10.15 9.77
CA SER A 6 -2.51 -9.77 9.89
C SER A 6 -2.05 -8.80 8.78
N ILE A 7 -0.93 -8.11 9.02
CA ILE A 7 -0.30 -7.26 8.00
C ILE A 7 0.29 -8.10 6.87
N GLU A 8 0.74 -9.32 7.18
CA GLU A 8 1.27 -10.28 6.22
C GLU A 8 0.20 -10.68 5.20
N GLU A 9 -1.02 -11.01 5.65
CA GLU A 9 -2.14 -11.33 4.76
C GLU A 9 -2.51 -10.17 3.84
N ARG A 10 -2.49 -8.95 4.38
CA ARG A 10 -2.70 -7.72 3.63
C ARG A 10 -1.63 -7.51 2.57
N LEU A 11 -0.36 -7.73 2.91
CA LEU A 11 0.77 -7.63 1.99
C LEU A 11 0.73 -8.75 0.92
N ASP A 12 0.25 -9.94 1.27
CA ASP A 12 0.03 -11.03 0.31
C ASP A 12 -1.08 -10.70 -0.69
N ASN A 13 -2.18 -10.13 -0.19
CA ASN A 13 -3.27 -9.61 -1.02
C ASN A 13 -2.78 -8.46 -1.93
N TRP A 14 -1.96 -7.56 -1.40
CA TRP A 14 -1.31 -6.51 -2.20
C TRP A 14 -0.50 -7.10 -3.35
N GLY A 15 0.34 -8.10 -3.09
CA GLY A 15 1.08 -8.79 -4.13
C GLY A 15 0.18 -9.41 -5.20
N PHE A 16 -0.95 -10.02 -4.82
CA PHE A 16 -1.93 -10.55 -5.75
C PHE A 16 -2.58 -9.45 -6.59
N THR A 17 -3.00 -8.36 -5.95
CA THR A 17 -3.66 -7.21 -6.57
C THR A 17 -2.75 -6.57 -7.62
N VAL A 18 -1.48 -6.30 -7.29
CA VAL A 18 -0.52 -5.67 -8.22
C VAL A 18 -0.19 -6.56 -9.43
N ARG A 19 -0.12 -7.89 -9.24
CA ARG A 19 0.15 -8.83 -10.33
C ARG A 19 -1.06 -9.11 -11.22
N SER A 20 -2.26 -8.79 -10.77
CA SER A 20 -3.50 -9.10 -11.47
C SER A 20 -3.50 -8.50 -12.90
N PRO A 21 -3.79 -9.31 -13.94
CA PRO A 21 -3.84 -8.85 -15.33
C PRO A 21 -4.79 -7.66 -15.56
N LYS A 22 -5.83 -7.53 -14.72
CA LYS A 22 -6.78 -6.41 -14.77
C LYS A 22 -6.11 -5.03 -14.65
N PHE A 23 -4.92 -4.98 -14.06
CA PHE A 23 -4.24 -3.75 -13.71
C PHE A 23 -2.89 -3.57 -14.44
N GLN A 24 -2.57 -4.41 -15.43
CA GLN A 24 -1.33 -4.31 -16.22
C GLN A 24 -1.44 -3.29 -17.37
N SER A 25 -0.30 -2.73 -17.80
CA SER A 25 -0.21 -1.79 -18.92
C SER A 25 -0.58 -2.46 -20.24
N GLY A 26 -1.71 -2.08 -20.85
CA GLY A 26 -2.20 -2.65 -22.12
C GLY A 26 -3.72 -2.85 -22.15
N VAL A 27 -4.38 -2.82 -21.00
CA VAL A 27 -5.84 -2.84 -20.85
C VAL A 27 -6.25 -1.45 -20.31
N CYS A 28 -7.30 -0.82 -20.86
CA CYS A 28 -7.78 0.52 -20.44
C CYS A 28 -7.71 0.66 -18.90
N ALA A 29 -6.80 1.52 -18.46
CA ALA A 29 -6.08 1.40 -17.20
C ALA A 29 -6.96 1.61 -15.97
N GLN A 30 -7.63 0.56 -15.51
CA GLN A 30 -8.28 0.53 -14.20
C GLN A 30 -7.29 0.92 -13.08
N TRP A 31 -6.00 0.63 -13.26
CA TRP A 31 -4.93 1.08 -12.36
C TRP A 31 -4.77 2.61 -12.34
N ALA A 32 -4.85 3.27 -13.50
CA ALA A 32 -4.69 4.73 -13.59
C ALA A 32 -5.93 5.43 -13.01
N HIS A 33 -7.12 4.89 -13.27
CA HIS A 33 -8.37 5.41 -12.70
C HIS A 33 -8.37 5.24 -11.18
N MET A 34 -7.92 4.09 -10.67
CA MET A 34 -7.80 3.87 -9.23
C MET A 34 -6.74 4.77 -8.59
N TYR A 35 -5.59 4.94 -9.24
CA TYR A 35 -4.53 5.83 -8.76
C TYR A 35 -5.03 7.28 -8.66
N VAL A 36 -5.76 7.76 -9.68
CA VAL A 36 -6.39 9.08 -9.67
C VAL A 36 -7.45 9.17 -8.57
N ALA A 37 -8.33 8.17 -8.41
CA ALA A 37 -9.34 8.15 -7.34
C ALA A 37 -8.73 8.17 -5.93
N MET A 38 -7.60 7.49 -5.72
CA MET A 38 -6.92 7.52 -4.42
C MET A 38 -6.17 8.83 -4.16
N ARG A 39 -5.67 9.49 -5.20
CA ARG A 39 -5.00 10.80 -5.09
C ARG A 39 -6.02 11.93 -4.92
N ASP A 40 -7.03 11.92 -5.76
CA ASP A 40 -8.05 12.95 -5.89
C ASP A 40 -9.33 12.40 -5.25
N ALA A 41 -9.58 12.73 -3.98
CA ALA A 41 -10.74 12.24 -3.22
C ALA A 41 -12.12 12.60 -3.83
N ALA A 42 -12.14 13.41 -4.90
CA ALA A 42 -13.33 13.75 -5.66
C ALA A 42 -13.56 12.82 -6.87
N ALA A 43 -12.61 11.96 -7.23
CA ALA A 43 -12.73 11.03 -8.33
C ALA A 43 -13.33 9.70 -7.84
N GLU A 44 -14.35 9.22 -8.56
CA GLU A 44 -15.04 7.98 -8.22
C GLU A 44 -14.10 6.78 -8.38
N THR A 45 -14.04 5.93 -7.34
CA THR A 45 -13.41 4.62 -7.48
C THR A 45 -14.19 3.80 -8.52
N PRO A 46 -13.52 3.08 -9.43
CA PRO A 46 -14.20 2.24 -10.40
C PRO A 46 -15.19 1.29 -9.70
N SER A 47 -16.43 1.26 -10.18
CA SER A 47 -17.55 0.52 -9.57
C SER A 47 -17.32 -1.00 -9.46
N ASN A 48 -16.42 -1.55 -10.28
CA ASN A 48 -16.12 -2.97 -10.35
C ASN A 48 -14.98 -3.44 -9.43
N VAL A 49 -14.50 -2.60 -8.50
CA VAL A 49 -13.38 -2.97 -7.61
C VAL A 49 -13.89 -3.54 -6.29
N THR A 50 -13.50 -4.78 -6.01
CA THR A 50 -13.84 -5.48 -4.78
C THR A 50 -13.16 -4.84 -3.56
N PRO A 51 -13.71 -4.97 -2.34
CA PRO A 51 -13.06 -4.50 -1.11
C PRO A 51 -11.63 -5.04 -0.92
N VAL A 52 -11.39 -6.28 -1.36
CA VAL A 52 -10.08 -6.95 -1.34
C VAL A 52 -9.08 -6.23 -2.25
N GLU A 53 -9.47 -5.93 -3.48
CA GLU A 53 -8.64 -5.15 -4.41
C GLU A 53 -8.40 -3.73 -3.87
N LYS A 54 -9.40 -3.09 -3.25
CA LYS A 54 -9.24 -1.76 -2.62
C LYS A 54 -8.18 -1.76 -1.51
N ASP A 55 -8.13 -2.78 -0.67
CA ASP A 55 -7.10 -2.90 0.37
C ASP A 55 -5.70 -3.03 -0.25
N GLY A 56 -5.56 -3.88 -1.27
CA GLY A 56 -4.30 -4.02 -2.00
C GLY A 56 -3.82 -2.69 -2.60
N TRP A 57 -4.74 -1.89 -3.11
CA TRP A 57 -4.44 -0.56 -3.63
C TRP A 57 -4.05 0.45 -2.55
N LEU A 58 -4.69 0.41 -1.38
CA LEU A 58 -4.30 1.23 -0.24
C LEU A 58 -2.86 0.93 0.19
N ILE A 59 -2.47 -0.34 0.16
CA ILE A 59 -1.10 -0.77 0.46
C ILE A 59 -0.12 -0.31 -0.61
N GLU A 60 -0.47 -0.41 -1.91
CA GLU A 60 0.36 0.13 -2.99
C GLU A 60 0.56 1.64 -2.83
N ALA A 61 -0.48 2.39 -2.48
CA ALA A 61 -0.38 3.82 -2.19
C ALA A 61 0.56 4.08 -0.99
N ALA A 62 0.40 3.34 0.11
CA ALA A 62 1.28 3.43 1.27
C ALA A 62 2.75 3.14 0.91
N TRP A 63 2.98 2.05 0.16
CA TRP A 63 4.28 1.62 -0.33
C TRP A 63 4.93 2.66 -1.24
N SER A 64 4.17 3.22 -2.18
CA SER A 64 4.65 4.25 -3.11
C SER A 64 5.16 5.47 -2.37
N ALA A 65 4.48 5.85 -1.28
CA ALA A 65 4.79 7.00 -0.45
C ALA A 65 5.82 6.72 0.65
N MET A 66 6.41 5.52 0.75
CA MET A 66 7.45 5.22 1.74
C MET A 66 8.76 5.97 1.43
N PRO A 67 9.35 6.67 2.41
CA PRO A 67 10.65 7.33 2.25
C PRO A 67 11.83 6.36 2.36
N ASP A 68 11.68 5.28 3.15
CA ASP A 68 12.73 4.28 3.31
C ASP A 68 12.83 3.40 2.08
N HIS A 69 13.85 3.66 1.28
CA HIS A 69 14.14 2.94 0.05
C HIS A 69 14.41 1.45 0.29
N VAL A 70 15.06 1.08 1.39
CA VAL A 70 15.43 -0.32 1.66
C VAL A 70 14.18 -1.13 1.99
N SER A 71 13.42 -0.71 3.00
CA SER A 71 12.17 -1.40 3.37
C SER A 71 11.17 -1.44 2.23
N LYS A 72 11.07 -0.36 1.45
CA LYS A 72 10.21 -0.31 0.25
C LYS A 72 10.54 -1.44 -0.73
N TRP A 73 11.79 -1.61 -1.11
CA TRP A 73 12.15 -2.64 -2.09
C TRP A 73 12.18 -4.05 -1.52
N VAL A 74 12.50 -4.21 -0.23
CA VAL A 74 12.37 -5.50 0.46
C VAL A 74 10.93 -5.99 0.39
N LEU A 75 9.95 -5.17 0.76
CA LEU A 75 8.53 -5.53 0.69
C LEU A 75 8.10 -5.92 -0.72
N LYS A 76 8.49 -5.14 -1.73
CA LYS A 76 8.14 -5.41 -3.13
C LYS A 76 8.73 -6.73 -3.62
N TYR A 77 9.99 -7.01 -3.30
CA TYR A 77 10.62 -8.27 -3.71
C TYR A 77 10.02 -9.48 -3.00
N THR A 78 9.70 -9.36 -1.72
CA THR A 78 9.08 -10.43 -0.94
C THR A 78 7.64 -10.71 -1.39
N TYR A 79 6.76 -9.71 -1.40
CA TYR A 79 5.32 -9.92 -1.55
C TYR A 79 4.82 -9.82 -3.00
N VAL A 80 5.39 -8.90 -3.79
CA VAL A 80 4.99 -8.71 -5.19
C VAL A 80 5.77 -9.62 -6.12
N LEU A 81 7.08 -9.80 -5.92
CA LEU A 81 7.89 -10.68 -6.78
C LEU A 81 8.08 -12.09 -6.23
N ARG A 82 7.56 -12.39 -5.02
CA ARG A 82 7.61 -13.72 -4.39
C ARG A 82 9.02 -14.32 -4.36
N MET A 83 10.02 -13.48 -4.12
CA MET A 83 11.42 -13.89 -4.08
C MET A 83 11.78 -14.53 -2.75
N SER A 84 12.68 -15.52 -2.78
CA SER A 84 13.25 -16.08 -1.56
C SER A 84 14.13 -15.05 -0.85
N PRO A 85 14.36 -15.18 0.48
CA PRO A 85 15.24 -14.28 1.24
C PRO A 85 16.61 -14.05 0.58
N GLU A 86 17.23 -15.10 0.06
CA GLU A 86 18.53 -15.06 -0.61
C GLU A 86 18.50 -14.27 -1.93
N GLN A 87 17.42 -14.44 -2.70
CA GLN A 87 17.18 -13.68 -3.92
C GLN A 87 16.96 -12.20 -3.61
N VAL A 88 16.18 -11.88 -2.56
CA VAL A 88 15.97 -10.50 -2.11
C VAL A 88 17.30 -9.86 -1.72
N GLN A 89 18.09 -10.51 -0.86
CA GLN A 89 19.40 -9.99 -0.45
C GLN A 89 20.34 -9.76 -1.64
N THR A 90 20.37 -10.70 -2.58
CA THR A 90 21.18 -10.59 -3.80
C THR A 90 20.72 -9.42 -4.67
N ARG A 91 19.42 -9.26 -4.86
CA ARG A 91 18.85 -8.20 -5.70
C ARG A 91 19.00 -6.82 -5.06
N MET A 92 18.84 -6.72 -3.74
CA MET A 92 19.10 -5.51 -2.97
C MET A 92 20.54 -5.05 -3.09
N ARG A 93 21.51 -5.99 -3.02
CA ARG A 93 22.92 -5.67 -3.24
C ARG A 93 23.19 -5.20 -4.67
N LYS A 94 22.73 -5.95 -5.67
CA LYS A 94 23.06 -5.70 -7.09
C LYS A 94 22.39 -4.44 -7.64
N THR A 95 21.12 -4.23 -7.30
CA THR A 95 20.29 -3.18 -7.90
C THR A 95 20.34 -1.89 -7.07
N HIS A 96 20.26 -2.03 -5.75
CA HIS A 96 20.07 -0.90 -4.83
C HIS A 96 21.32 -0.55 -4.02
N ARG A 97 22.43 -1.27 -4.24
CA ARG A 97 23.69 -1.14 -3.48
C ARG A 97 23.51 -1.25 -1.96
N ALA A 98 22.41 -1.86 -1.52
CA ALA A 98 22.08 -2.05 -0.11
C ALA A 98 22.59 -3.43 0.35
N VAL A 99 23.50 -3.43 1.31
CA VAL A 99 24.06 -4.67 1.87
C VAL A 99 23.20 -5.14 3.03
N LEU A 100 22.44 -6.21 2.80
CA LEU A 100 21.66 -6.89 3.83
C LEU A 100 22.38 -8.12 4.44
N ARG A 101 23.59 -8.45 3.93
CA ARG A 101 24.37 -9.61 4.38
C ARG A 101 24.73 -9.47 5.87
N GLY A 102 24.57 -10.57 6.62
CA GLY A 102 24.89 -10.64 8.06
C GLY A 102 23.72 -10.29 8.99
N ARG A 103 22.65 -9.67 8.48
CA ARG A 103 21.40 -9.51 9.23
C ARG A 103 20.49 -10.72 8.99
N ARG A 104 19.83 -11.22 10.04
CA ARG A 104 18.74 -12.21 9.88
C ARG A 104 17.64 -11.55 9.05
N PHE A 105 17.26 -12.19 7.95
CA PHE A 105 16.28 -11.62 7.01
C PHE A 105 14.94 -11.31 7.68
N GLU A 106 14.54 -12.13 8.65
CA GLU A 106 13.35 -11.93 9.48
C GLU A 106 13.34 -10.55 10.17
N ILE A 107 14.49 -10.07 10.64
CA ILE A 107 14.60 -8.75 11.29
C ILE A 107 14.41 -7.64 10.25
N VAL A 108 15.06 -7.76 9.10
CA VAL A 108 14.93 -6.78 8.00
C VAL A 108 13.48 -6.72 7.52
N LEU A 109 12.81 -7.86 7.45
CA LEU A 109 11.42 -7.95 7.05
C LEU A 109 10.49 -7.36 8.12
N ALA A 110 10.74 -7.64 9.41
CA ALA A 110 9.99 -7.05 10.52
C ALA A 110 10.14 -5.51 10.58
N GLU A 111 11.35 -4.98 10.37
CA GLU A 111 11.58 -3.53 10.25
C GLU A 111 10.76 -2.95 9.09
N ALA A 112 10.72 -3.65 7.96
CA ALA A 112 9.92 -3.23 6.82
C ALA A 112 8.40 -3.30 7.09
N HIS A 113 7.93 -4.32 7.82
CA HIS A 113 6.52 -4.44 8.24
C HIS A 113 6.12 -3.29 9.18
N ALA A 114 6.98 -2.92 10.12
CA ALA A 114 6.75 -1.77 10.99
C ALA A 114 6.68 -0.46 10.20
N ALA A 115 7.58 -0.27 9.23
CA ALA A 115 7.62 0.93 8.39
C ALA A 115 6.36 1.10 7.54
N ILE A 116 5.89 0.02 6.87
CA ILE A 116 4.66 0.09 6.06
C ILE A 116 3.42 0.24 6.94
N SER A 117 3.34 -0.43 8.08
CA SER A 117 2.20 -0.33 9.00
C SER A 117 2.01 1.10 9.49
N LYS A 118 3.11 1.78 9.85
CA LYS A 118 3.09 3.21 10.19
C LYS A 118 2.58 4.07 9.04
N ARG A 119 2.93 3.73 7.79
CA ARG A 119 2.52 4.49 6.61
C ARG A 119 1.04 4.28 6.27
N ILE A 120 0.55 3.06 6.39
CA ILE A 120 -0.87 2.72 6.25
C ILE A 120 -1.70 3.50 7.28
N ALA A 121 -1.28 3.49 8.55
CA ALA A 121 -1.95 4.25 9.61
C ALA A 121 -1.95 5.77 9.35
N ALA A 122 -0.86 6.31 8.78
CA ALA A 122 -0.80 7.72 8.43
C ALA A 122 -1.79 8.08 7.29
N LEU A 123 -1.92 7.22 6.28
CA LEU A 123 -2.86 7.43 5.18
C LEU A 123 -4.31 7.30 5.64
N SER A 124 -4.63 6.31 6.48
CA SER A 124 -5.99 6.18 7.03
C SER A 124 -6.35 7.37 7.93
N ALA A 125 -5.43 7.86 8.76
CA ALA A 125 -5.65 9.06 9.56
C ALA A 125 -5.88 10.31 8.70
N GLN A 126 -5.12 10.47 7.61
CA GLN A 126 -5.33 11.58 6.67
C GLN A 126 -6.70 11.51 5.98
N GLN A 127 -7.16 10.30 5.61
CA GLN A 127 -8.50 10.09 5.06
C GLN A 127 -9.59 10.45 6.08
N ILE A 128 -9.44 10.03 7.34
CA ILE A 128 -10.38 10.38 8.42
C ILE A 128 -10.43 11.90 8.63
N ILE A 129 -9.29 12.56 8.77
CA ILE A 129 -9.22 14.02 8.97
C ILE A 129 -9.83 14.76 7.77
N LYS A 130 -9.61 14.27 6.54
CA LYS A 130 -10.17 14.86 5.33
C LYS A 130 -11.69 14.70 5.27
N ASN A 131 -12.22 13.53 5.64
CA ASN A 131 -13.66 13.27 5.71
C ASN A 131 -14.35 14.12 6.79
N ILE A 132 -13.72 14.30 7.95
CA ILE A 132 -14.22 15.22 9.00
C ILE A 132 -14.29 16.67 8.50
N ARG A 133 -13.36 17.08 7.63
CA ARG A 133 -13.38 18.43 7.03
C ARG A 133 -14.45 18.59 5.95
N THR A 134 -14.78 17.53 5.21
CA THR A 134 -15.85 17.56 4.20
C THR A 134 -17.24 17.43 4.81
N ASP A 135 -17.38 16.63 5.87
CA ASP A 135 -18.61 16.48 6.66
C ASP A 135 -18.71 17.50 7.79
N GLY A 136 -18.04 18.65 7.63
CA GLY A 136 -17.84 19.64 8.69
C GLY A 136 -19.11 19.89 9.50
N CYS A 137 -18.99 19.70 10.82
CA CYS A 137 -19.98 20.14 11.80
C CYS A 137 -20.35 21.60 11.50
N LYS A 138 -21.47 21.81 10.80
CA LYS A 138 -22.15 23.09 10.84
C LYS A 138 -22.64 23.24 12.28
N PRO A 139 -22.24 24.28 13.04
CA PRO A 139 -22.92 24.57 14.29
C PRO A 139 -24.40 24.74 13.96
N GLU A 140 -25.28 24.11 14.75
CA GLU A 140 -26.71 24.32 14.58
C GLU A 140 -27.00 25.83 14.58
N PRO A 141 -27.81 26.34 13.66
CA PRO A 141 -28.19 27.74 13.69
C PRO A 141 -28.92 27.96 15.01
N PHE A 142 -28.32 28.72 15.92
CA PHE A 142 -29.02 29.27 17.06
C PHE A 142 -30.24 30.04 16.51
N VAL A 143 -31.42 29.45 16.69
CA VAL A 143 -32.69 30.11 16.45
C VAL A 143 -32.87 31.08 17.62
N LEU A 144 -32.67 32.37 17.35
CA LEU A 144 -33.02 33.48 18.24
C LEU A 144 -34.54 33.68 18.27
#